data_AF-A0A536I1N1-F1
#
_entry.id   AF-A0A536I1N1-F1
#
_cell.length_a   1.000
_cell.length_b   1.000
_cell.length_c   1.000
_cell.angle_alpha   90.00
_cell.angle_beta   90.00
_cell.angle_gamma   90.00
#
_symmetry.space_group_name_H-M   'P 1'
#
loop_
_entity.id
_entity.type
_entity.pdbx_description
1 polymer ?
#
loop_
_entity_poly.entity_id
_entity_poly.type
_entity_poly.pdbx_seq_one_letter_code
_entity_poly.pdbx_strand_id
1 'polypeptide(L)'
;LVEPLGQPHHDLIRALDEERPVVLKTALDERPGARELIPATDAGAESLLRRETPERREGWFLEPFPRPPELFIFGGSHVAIPLTRLAHELGFRVSVVDARSKFAGPERFPQAREVIHAWPDEVLKDLAMDSSTYVVI
;
A
#
# COMPACT_ATOMS: atom_id res chain seq x y z
N LEU A 1 22.65 4.01 23.70
CA LEU A 1 21.46 4.64 24.30
C LEU A 1 20.40 4.68 23.20
N VAL A 2 19.23 4.09 23.44
CA VAL A 2 18.10 4.19 22.50
C VAL A 2 17.39 5.52 22.81
N GLU A 3 17.25 6.38 21.81
CA GLU A 3 16.50 7.62 21.96
C GLU A 3 15.01 7.32 22.15
N PRO A 4 14.31 8.04 23.06
CA PRO A 4 12.86 7.91 23.18
C PRO A 4 12.15 8.42 21.92
N LEU A 5 10.94 7.91 21.66
CA LEU A 5 10.12 8.37 20.55
C LEU A 5 9.70 9.83 20.75
N GLY A 6 10.17 10.71 19.86
CA GLY A 6 9.67 12.08 19.73
C GLY A 6 8.40 12.22 18.90
N GLN A 7 7.86 13.44 18.83
CA GLN A 7 6.62 13.76 18.09
C GLN A 7 6.57 13.22 16.65
N PRO A 8 7.62 13.36 15.80
CA PRO A 8 7.58 12.84 14.43
C PRO A 8 7.36 11.32 14.35
N HIS A 9 7.81 10.57 15.34
CA HIS A 9 7.57 9.12 15.39
C HIS A 9 6.12 8.80 15.72
N HIS A 10 5.50 9.54 16.64
CA HIS A 10 4.09 9.38 16.94
C HIS A 10 3.20 9.77 15.76
N ASP A 11 3.58 10.80 15.01
CA ASP A 11 2.87 11.19 13.79
C ASP A 11 3.04 10.15 12.68
N LEU A 12 4.22 9.51 12.59
CA LEU A 12 4.47 8.43 11.65
C LEU A 12 3.63 7.20 12.00
N ILE A 13 3.64 6.77 13.27
CA ILE A 13 2.82 5.65 13.74
C ILE A 13 1.34 5.90 13.42
N ARG A 14 0.83 7.10 13.69
CA ARG A 14 -0.54 7.47 13.33
C ARG A 14 -0.78 7.39 11.83
N ALA A 15 0.16 7.88 11.00
CA ALA A 15 0.04 7.76 9.55
C ALA A 15 0.00 6.30 9.09
N LEU A 16 0.80 5.42 9.71
CA LEU A 16 0.80 3.99 9.40
C LEU A 16 -0.52 3.31 9.82
N ASP A 17 -1.04 3.64 11.00
CA ASP A 17 -2.33 3.12 11.50
C ASP A 17 -3.51 3.59 10.65
N GLU A 18 -3.46 4.83 10.15
CA GLU A 18 -4.43 5.42 9.21
C GLU A 18 -4.18 5.02 7.75
N GLU A 19 -3.12 4.25 7.48
CA GLU A 19 -2.66 3.88 6.14
C GLU A 19 -2.50 5.09 5.20
N ARG A 20 -2.09 6.21 5.77
CA ARG A 20 -1.86 7.44 5.04
C ARG A 20 -0.41 7.46 4.54
N PRO A 21 -0.19 7.58 3.22
CA PRO A 21 1.15 7.53 2.66
C PRO A 21 1.94 8.78 3.06
N VAL A 22 3.17 8.58 3.53
CA VAL A 22 4.05 9.65 4.03
C VAL A 22 5.51 9.35 3.71
N VAL A 23 6.33 10.40 3.64
CA VAL A 23 7.79 10.26 3.58
C VAL A 23 8.37 10.83 4.88
N LEU A 24 9.16 10.03 5.58
CA LEU A 24 9.95 10.51 6.72
C LEU A 24 11.26 11.10 6.19
N LYS A 25 11.47 12.40 6.41
CA LYS A 25 12.78 13.03 6.21
C LYS A 25 13.55 12.99 7.51
N THR A 26 14.81 12.59 7.43
CA THR A 26 15.78 12.70 8.53
C THR A 26 16.95 13.57 8.08
N ALA A 27 17.22 14.65 8.80
CA ALA A 27 18.32 15.55 8.52
C ALA A 27 19.67 14.85 8.75
N LEU A 28 20.60 15.06 7.84
CA LEU A 28 21.96 14.52 7.90
C LEU A 28 23.01 15.59 8.23
N ASP A 29 22.66 16.87 8.09
CA ASP A 29 23.61 17.99 8.10
C ASP A 29 23.58 18.79 9.41
N GLU A 30 23.09 20.04 9.41
CA GLU A 30 23.20 20.98 10.53
C GLU A 30 22.47 20.53 11.82
N ARG A 31 21.51 19.61 11.69
CA ARG A 31 20.74 19.05 12.81
C ARG A 31 20.57 17.54 12.63
N PRO A 32 21.64 16.73 12.74
CA PRO A 32 21.58 15.30 12.46
C PRO A 32 20.50 14.62 13.30
N GLY A 33 19.64 13.84 12.64
CA GLY A 33 18.55 13.12 13.32
C GLY A 33 17.27 13.92 13.55
N ALA A 34 17.24 15.22 13.20
CA ALA A 34 15.97 15.96 13.14
C ALA A 34 15.05 15.33 12.09
N ARG A 35 13.76 15.16 12.42
CA ARG A 35 12.81 14.37 11.62
C ARG A 35 11.56 15.18 11.31
N GLU A 36 11.06 15.03 10.08
CA GLU A 36 9.85 15.68 9.59
C GLU A 36 9.09 14.72 8.67
N LEU A 37 7.76 14.78 8.67
CA LEU A 37 6.93 14.02 7.74
C LEU A 37 6.49 14.90 6.57
N ILE A 38 6.62 14.36 5.36
CA ILE A 38 6.04 14.93 4.16
C ILE A 38 4.78 14.13 3.79
N PRO A 39 3.61 14.76 3.63
CA PRO A 39 2.43 14.10 3.08
C PRO A 39 2.63 13.75 1.60
N ALA A 40 1.92 12.71 1.12
CA ALA A 40 1.96 12.30 -0.28
C ALA A 40 1.51 13.38 -1.28
N THR A 41 0.78 14.40 -0.83
CA THR A 41 0.33 15.53 -1.65
C THR A 41 1.47 16.46 -2.11
N ASP A 42 2.64 16.36 -1.49
CA ASP A 42 3.82 17.12 -1.93
C ASP A 42 4.41 16.50 -3.20
N ALA A 43 4.73 17.34 -4.19
CA ALA A 43 5.20 16.91 -5.52
C ALA A 43 6.46 16.03 -5.49
N GLY A 44 7.30 16.17 -4.45
CA GLY A 44 8.49 15.34 -4.26
C GLY A 44 8.22 13.98 -3.60
N ALA A 45 7.10 13.82 -2.90
CA ALA A 45 6.77 12.62 -2.14
C ALA A 45 6.21 11.51 -3.04
N GLU A 46 5.40 11.86 -4.05
CA GLU A 46 4.73 10.89 -4.93
C GLU A 46 5.73 9.93 -5.60
N SER A 47 6.80 10.46 -6.19
CA SER A 47 7.82 9.62 -6.85
C SER A 47 8.57 8.71 -5.88
N LEU A 48 8.72 9.10 -4.61
CA LEU A 48 9.40 8.30 -3.59
C LEU A 48 8.49 7.18 -3.11
N LEU A 49 7.23 7.51 -2.84
CA LEU A 49 6.20 6.56 -2.43
C LEU A 49 5.99 5.48 -3.49
N ARG A 50 6.00 5.84 -4.78
CA ARG A 50 5.86 4.88 -5.88
C ARG A 50 7.07 3.93 -6.00
N ARG A 51 8.27 4.40 -5.71
CA ARG A 51 9.50 3.58 -5.82
C ARG A 51 9.77 2.75 -4.57
N GLU A 52 9.17 3.12 -3.45
CA GLU A 52 9.35 2.48 -2.14
C GLU A 52 10.83 2.33 -1.75
N THR A 53 11.68 3.22 -2.27
CA THR A 53 13.13 3.15 -2.11
C THR A 53 13.60 4.39 -1.35
N PRO A 54 14.28 4.23 -0.20
CA PRO A 54 14.87 5.37 0.48
C PRO A 54 15.96 6.04 -0.36
N GLU A 55 16.06 7.36 -0.30
CA GLU A 55 17.10 8.11 -1.01
C GLU A 55 17.73 9.21 -0.16
N ARG A 56 18.93 9.65 -0.57
CA ARG A 56 19.57 10.84 0.01
C ARG A 56 19.47 12.00 -0.96
N ARG A 57 18.98 13.14 -0.48
CA ARG A 57 18.82 14.35 -1.29
C ARG A 57 18.99 15.60 -0.44
N GLU A 58 19.84 16.53 -0.89
CA GLU A 58 19.97 17.88 -0.31
C GLU A 58 20.13 17.89 1.22
N GLY A 59 20.98 17.01 1.78
CA GLY A 59 21.20 16.93 3.24
C GLY A 59 20.14 16.14 4.02
N TRP A 60 19.23 15.46 3.33
CA TRP A 60 18.17 14.64 3.93
C TRP A 60 18.29 13.18 3.52
N PHE A 61 17.97 12.28 4.44
CA PHE A 61 17.58 10.89 4.16
C PHE A 61 16.06 10.83 4.11
N LEU A 62 15.52 10.39 2.97
CA LEU A 62 14.09 10.33 2.69
C LEU A 62 13.66 8.87 2.68
N GLU A 63 12.76 8.50 3.58
CA GLU A 63 12.26 7.13 3.72
C GLU A 63 10.76 7.10 3.40
N PRO A 64 10.35 6.50 2.27
CA PRO A 64 8.95 6.43 1.88
C PRO A 64 8.20 5.33 2.64
N PHE A 65 7.00 5.65 3.10
CA PHE A 65 6.04 4.72 3.69
C PHE A 65 4.74 4.79 2.87
N PRO A 66 4.59 3.92 1.85
CA PRO A 66 3.40 3.85 1.01
C PRO A 66 2.20 3.27 1.77
N ARG A 67 1.01 3.33 1.16
CA ARG A 67 -0.15 2.58 1.65
C ARG A 67 0.09 1.08 1.46
N PRO A 68 -0.50 0.21 2.30
CA PRO A 68 -0.49 -1.22 2.05
C PRO A 68 -0.97 -1.53 0.62
N PRO A 69 -0.26 -2.37 -0.15
CA PRO A 69 -0.59 -2.59 -1.55
C PRO A 69 -1.91 -3.36 -1.68
N GLU A 70 -2.80 -2.87 -2.55
CA GLU A 70 -4.08 -3.51 -2.85
C GLU A 70 -3.97 -4.25 -4.18
N LEU A 71 -4.39 -5.51 -4.21
CA LEU A 71 -4.40 -6.33 -5.42
C LEU A 71 -5.84 -6.74 -5.77
N PHE A 72 -6.32 -6.28 -6.91
CA PHE A 72 -7.56 -6.74 -7.51
C PHE A 72 -7.27 -7.83 -8.55
N ILE A 73 -7.82 -9.02 -8.33
CA ILE A 73 -7.74 -10.14 -9.27
C ILE A 73 -9.08 -10.22 -10.00
N PHE A 74 -9.13 -9.82 -11.27
CA PHE A 74 -10.31 -9.97 -12.11
C PHE A 74 -10.28 -11.35 -12.77
N GLY A 75 -11.07 -12.27 -12.24
CA GLY A 75 -11.16 -13.65 -12.69
C GLY A 75 -10.85 -14.63 -11.56
N GLY A 76 -11.89 -15.24 -10.99
CA GLY A 76 -11.81 -16.21 -9.90
C GLY A 76 -11.48 -17.63 -10.38
N SER A 77 -10.69 -17.81 -11.44
CA SER A 77 -10.35 -19.15 -11.95
C SER A 77 -9.50 -19.96 -10.95
N HIS A 78 -9.13 -21.19 -11.29
CA HIS A 78 -8.29 -22.02 -10.41
C HIS A 78 -6.89 -21.41 -10.18
N VAL A 79 -6.41 -20.55 -11.09
CA VAL A 79 -5.13 -19.82 -10.94
C VAL A 79 -5.22 -18.73 -9.86
N ALA A 80 -6.39 -18.14 -9.67
CA ALA A 80 -6.58 -17.07 -8.69
C ALA A 80 -6.41 -17.56 -7.23
N ILE A 81 -6.63 -18.86 -6.96
CA ILE A 81 -6.53 -19.43 -5.61
C ILE A 81 -5.08 -19.35 -5.07
N PRO A 82 -4.07 -19.96 -5.74
CA PRO A 82 -2.69 -19.83 -5.28
C PRO A 82 -2.17 -18.40 -5.40
N LEU A 83 -2.62 -17.62 -6.39
CA LEU A 83 -2.24 -16.20 -6.51
C LEU A 83 -2.71 -15.39 -5.30
N THR A 84 -3.96 -15.55 -4.88
CA THR A 84 -4.52 -14.88 -3.69
C THR A 84 -3.71 -15.21 -2.45
N ARG A 85 -3.38 -16.50 -2.26
CA ARG A 85 -2.58 -16.94 -1.12
C ARG A 85 -1.18 -16.32 -1.13
N LEU A 86 -0.47 -16.40 -2.26
CA LEU A 86 0.89 -15.86 -2.37
C LEU A 86 0.90 -14.34 -2.18
N ALA A 87 -0.05 -13.62 -2.79
CA ALA A 87 -0.15 -12.18 -2.64
C ALA A 87 -0.45 -11.78 -1.19
N HIS A 88 -1.35 -12.49 -0.51
CA HIS A 88 -1.59 -12.30 0.92
C HIS A 88 -0.32 -12.54 1.77
N GLU A 89 0.41 -13.63 1.50
CA GLU A 89 1.69 -13.93 2.19
C GLU A 89 2.74 -12.84 1.96
N LEU A 90 2.70 -12.12 0.83
CA LEU A 90 3.56 -10.98 0.51
C LEU A 90 3.04 -9.65 1.08
N GLY A 91 1.93 -9.65 1.83
CA GLY A 91 1.37 -8.45 2.47
C GLY A 91 0.36 -7.68 1.63
N PHE A 92 -0.06 -8.19 0.47
CA PHE A 92 -1.12 -7.56 -0.31
C PHE A 92 -2.49 -7.75 0.33
N ARG A 93 -3.34 -6.74 0.17
CA ARG A 93 -4.78 -6.84 0.41
C ARG A 93 -5.44 -7.28 -0.87
N VAL A 94 -5.86 -8.54 -0.91
CA VAL A 94 -6.34 -9.17 -2.13
C VAL A 94 -7.86 -9.14 -2.19
N SER A 95 -8.41 -8.61 -3.28
CA SER A 95 -9.82 -8.70 -3.63
C SER A 95 -9.97 -9.50 -4.91
N VAL A 96 -10.85 -10.51 -4.91
CA VAL A 96 -11.13 -11.33 -6.10
C VAL A 96 -12.47 -10.91 -6.69
N VAL A 97 -12.49 -10.56 -7.97
CA VAL A 97 -13.70 -10.13 -8.68
C VAL A 97 -14.03 -11.14 -9.77
N ASP A 98 -15.24 -11.69 -9.80
CA ASP A 98 -15.71 -12.51 -10.92
C ASP A 98 -17.23 -12.39 -11.08
N ALA A 99 -17.70 -12.13 -12.30
CA ALA A 99 -19.13 -11.99 -12.59
C ALA A 99 -19.89 -13.33 -12.58
N ARG A 100 -19.17 -14.45 -12.51
CA ARG A 100 -19.75 -15.80 -12.53
C ARG A 100 -19.79 -16.32 -11.10
N SER A 101 -20.99 -16.50 -10.57
CA SER A 101 -21.23 -17.00 -9.20
C SER A 101 -20.42 -18.25 -8.82
N LYS A 102 -20.23 -19.19 -9.76
CA LYS A 102 -19.41 -20.40 -9.56
C LYS A 102 -17.95 -20.09 -9.19
N PHE A 103 -17.44 -18.94 -9.64
CA PHE A 103 -16.05 -18.52 -9.42
C PHE A 103 -15.89 -17.48 -8.30
N ALA A 104 -16.98 -16.87 -7.83
CA ALA A 104 -16.97 -15.85 -6.77
C ALA A 104 -17.40 -16.40 -5.40
N GLY A 105 -17.02 -17.64 -5.06
CA GLY A 105 -17.27 -18.25 -3.76
C GLY A 105 -16.20 -17.87 -2.73
N PRO A 106 -16.54 -17.18 -1.61
CA PRO A 106 -15.58 -16.78 -0.59
C PRO A 106 -14.77 -17.94 0.00
N GLU A 107 -15.38 -19.13 0.11
CA GLU A 107 -14.75 -20.35 0.61
C GLU A 107 -13.57 -20.82 -0.25
N ARG A 108 -13.48 -20.38 -1.51
CA ARG A 108 -12.37 -20.67 -2.41
C ARG A 108 -11.15 -19.79 -2.15
N PHE A 109 -11.34 -18.66 -1.45
CA PHE A 109 -10.33 -17.63 -1.23
C PHE A 109 -10.27 -17.20 0.25
N PRO A 110 -9.93 -18.10 1.18
CA PRO A 110 -9.97 -17.78 2.61
C PRO A 110 -9.00 -16.68 3.05
N GLN A 111 -7.98 -16.35 2.24
CA GLN A 111 -7.04 -15.25 2.48
C GLN A 111 -7.43 -13.94 1.77
N ALA A 112 -8.46 -13.95 0.90
CA ALA A 112 -8.92 -12.72 0.27
C ALA A 112 -9.56 -11.83 1.33
N ARG A 113 -9.28 -10.53 1.24
CA ARG A 113 -10.00 -9.49 1.98
C ARG A 113 -11.47 -9.49 1.58
N GLU A 114 -11.72 -9.64 0.27
CA GLU A 114 -13.07 -9.63 -0.28
C GLU A 114 -13.17 -10.52 -1.53
N VAL A 115 -14.34 -11.13 -1.73
CA VAL A 115 -14.70 -11.83 -2.96
C VAL A 115 -15.98 -11.19 -3.50
N ILE A 116 -15.85 -10.52 -4.64
CA ILE A 116 -16.86 -9.64 -5.21
C ILE A 116 -17.48 -10.32 -6.43
N HIS A 117 -18.78 -10.59 -6.36
CA HIS A 117 -19.56 -11.11 -7.47
C HIS A 117 -20.12 -9.96 -8.31
N ALA A 118 -19.32 -9.46 -9.25
CA ALA A 118 -19.66 -8.33 -10.12
C ALA A 118 -18.85 -8.38 -11.43
N TRP A 119 -19.29 -7.63 -12.43
CA TRP A 119 -18.48 -7.39 -13.62
C TRP A 119 -17.30 -6.45 -13.32
N PRO A 120 -16.16 -6.62 -14.00
CA PRO A 120 -15.01 -5.75 -13.79
C PRO A 120 -15.31 -4.26 -13.95
N ASP A 121 -16.14 -3.88 -14.92
CA ASP A 121 -16.49 -2.47 -15.16
C ASP A 121 -17.37 -1.88 -14.06
N GLU A 122 -18.14 -2.70 -13.35
CA GLU A 122 -18.92 -2.26 -12.18
C GLU A 122 -17.99 -1.91 -11.02
N VAL A 123 -17.00 -2.76 -10.73
CA VAL A 123 -16.03 -2.52 -9.66
C VAL A 123 -15.09 -1.36 -10.01
N LEU A 124 -14.64 -1.27 -11.26
CA LEU A 124 -13.68 -0.24 -11.68
C LEU A 124 -14.27 1.18 -11.68
N LYS A 125 -15.60 1.35 -11.76
CA LYS A 125 -16.25 2.68 -11.72
C LYS A 125 -16.07 3.36 -10.37
N ASP A 126 -16.10 2.60 -9.29
CA ASP A 126 -16.05 3.10 -7.92
C ASP A 126 -14.67 2.91 -7.27
N LEU A 127 -13.74 2.24 -7.94
CA LEU A 127 -12.42 1.95 -7.42
C LEU A 127 -11.50 3.18 -7.48
N ALA A 128 -11.20 3.75 -6.31
CA ALA A 128 -10.18 4.77 -6.15
C ALA A 128 -8.77 4.16 -6.27
N MET A 129 -8.22 4.11 -7.48
CA MET A 129 -6.88 3.59 -7.73
C MET A 129 -5.80 4.65 -7.48
N ASP A 130 -4.70 4.25 -6.85
CA ASP A 130 -3.47 5.04 -6.78
C ASP A 130 -2.23 4.19 -7.11
N SER A 131 -1.04 4.71 -6.83
CA SER A 131 0.23 4.01 -7.09
C SER A 131 0.41 2.72 -6.31
N SER A 132 -0.40 2.48 -5.27
CA SER A 132 -0.39 1.26 -4.45
C SER A 132 -1.51 0.28 -4.84
N THR A 133 -2.26 0.55 -5.92
CA THR A 133 -3.28 -0.34 -6.47
C THR A 133 -2.74 -1.14 -7.66
N TYR A 134 -2.88 -2.46 -7.59
CA TYR A 134 -2.42 -3.42 -8.57
C TYR A 134 -3.58 -4.24 -9.11
N VAL A 135 -3.49 -4.63 -10.38
CA VAL A 135 -4.54 -5.37 -11.06
C VAL A 135 -3.93 -6.56 -11.80
N VAL A 136 -4.60 -7.71 -11.71
CA VAL A 136 -4.35 -8.91 -12.52
C VAL A 136 -5.62 -9.26 -13.29
N ILE A 137 -5.47 -9.57 -14.58
CA ILE A 137 -6.54 -9.91 -15.54
C ILE A 137 -6.21 -11.24 -16.20
#